data_AF-A0A498QKW1-F1
#
_entry.id   AF-A0A498QKW1-F1
#
_cell.length_a   1.000
_cell.length_b   1.000
_cell.length_c   1.000
_cell.angle_alpha   90.00
_cell.angle_beta   90.00
_cell.angle_gamma   90.00
#
_symmetry.space_group_name_H-M   'P 1'
#
loop_
_entity.id
_entity.type
_entity.pdbx_description
1 polymer ?
#
loop_
_entity_poly.entity_id
_entity_poly.type
_entity_poly.pdbx_seq_one_letter_code
_entity_poly.pdbx_strand_id
1 'polypeptide(L)'
;MSASAEIAELHDLIGGLRRCVTSLKSRYGDDPAMRRIVIDADRILTDIELLDTDVSELDLDRADAQYSGEKIAIPDTDYDRDFWRDVDDEGVGGHSRY
;
A
#
# COMPACT_ATOMS: atom_id res chain seq x y z
N MET A 1 19.76 -12.81 4.36
CA MET A 1 18.81 -13.19 3.29
C MET A 1 18.50 -11.92 2.50
N SER A 2 18.19 -12.01 1.21
CA SER A 2 17.71 -10.84 0.45
C SER A 2 16.21 -10.65 0.70
N ALA A 3 15.71 -9.41 0.67
CA ALA A 3 14.27 -9.12 0.83
C ALA A 3 13.41 -9.94 -0.14
N SER A 4 13.88 -10.13 -1.38
CA SER A 4 13.22 -10.99 -2.38
C SER A 4 13.11 -12.46 -1.94
N ALA A 5 14.11 -12.99 -1.22
CA ALA A 5 14.06 -14.35 -0.71
C ALA A 5 13.06 -14.51 0.45
N GLU A 6 12.94 -13.48 1.30
CA GLU A 6 11.97 -13.45 2.41
C GLU A 6 10.52 -13.34 1.88
N ILE A 7 10.29 -12.55 0.82
CA ILE A 7 8.99 -12.46 0.15
C ILE A 7 8.62 -13.78 -0.53
N ALA A 8 9.57 -14.44 -1.19
CA ALA A 8 9.35 -15.76 -1.78
C ALA A 8 8.96 -16.80 -0.72
N GLU A 9 9.63 -16.81 0.44
CA GLU A 9 9.26 -17.68 1.57
C GLU A 9 7.84 -17.37 2.07
N LEU A 10 7.47 -16.09 2.14
CA LEU A 10 6.13 -15.67 2.57
C LEU A 10 5.04 -16.17 1.61
N HIS A 11 5.28 -16.11 0.29
CA HIS A 11 4.38 -16.68 -0.73
C HIS A 11 4.19 -18.21 -0.56
N ASP A 12 5.27 -18.94 -0.28
CA ASP A 12 5.19 -20.39 -0.05
C ASP A 12 4.37 -20.72 1.21
N LEU A 13 4.60 -19.97 2.30
CA LEU A 13 3.90 -20.14 3.56
C LEU A 13 2.40 -19.85 3.44
N ILE A 14 2.01 -18.74 2.80
CA ILE A 14 0.58 -18.41 2.61
C ILE A 14 -0.10 -19.40 1.65
N GLY A 15 0.61 -19.88 0.62
CA GLY A 15 0.12 -20.95 -0.26
C GLY A 15 -0.14 -22.24 0.52
N GLY A 16 0.75 -22.60 1.44
CA GLY A 16 0.57 -23.70 2.39
C GLY A 16 -0.65 -23.51 3.30
N LEU A 17 -0.80 -22.34 3.90
CA LEU A 17 -1.94 -22.00 4.77
C LEU A 17 -3.27 -22.15 4.02
N ARG A 18 -3.39 -21.60 2.81
CA ARG A 18 -4.62 -21.69 2.00
C ARG A 18 -5.03 -23.12 1.69
N ARG A 19 -4.05 -24.00 1.38
CA ARG A 19 -4.31 -25.44 1.19
C ARG A 19 -4.80 -26.09 2.49
N CYS A 20 -4.19 -25.79 3.63
CA CYS A 20 -4.63 -26.27 4.93
C CYS A 20 -6.05 -25.81 5.28
N VAL A 21 -6.35 -24.52 5.10
CA VAL A 21 -7.69 -23.95 5.35
C VAL A 21 -8.74 -24.60 4.46
N THR A 22 -8.44 -24.80 3.17
CA THR A 22 -9.36 -25.49 2.23
C THR A 22 -9.64 -26.93 2.67
N SER A 23 -8.60 -27.64 3.13
CA SER A 23 -8.74 -29.00 3.68
C SER A 23 -9.59 -29.02 4.97
N LEU A 24 -9.40 -28.05 5.86
CA LEU A 24 -10.21 -27.92 7.07
C LEU A 24 -11.69 -27.64 6.73
N LYS A 25 -11.95 -26.71 5.81
CA LYS A 25 -13.29 -26.40 5.33
C LYS A 25 -13.99 -27.63 4.73
N SER A 26 -13.28 -28.45 3.95
CA SER A 26 -13.88 -29.66 3.37
C SER A 26 -14.20 -30.73 4.43
N ARG A 27 -13.40 -30.82 5.50
CA ARG A 27 -13.57 -31.83 6.57
C ARG A 27 -14.60 -31.44 7.62
N TYR A 28 -14.66 -30.16 7.98
CA TYR A 28 -15.44 -29.69 9.13
C TYR A 28 -16.64 -28.81 8.75
N GLY A 29 -16.78 -28.48 7.47
CA GLY A 29 -17.92 -27.72 6.95
C GLY A 29 -17.67 -26.21 6.88
N ASP A 30 -18.67 -25.50 6.37
CA ASP A 30 -18.59 -24.08 6.02
C ASP A 30 -19.45 -23.21 6.96
N ASP A 31 -19.04 -23.15 8.23
CA ASP A 31 -19.64 -22.27 9.22
C ASP A 31 -19.08 -20.82 9.12
N PRO A 32 -19.69 -19.83 9.81
CA PRO A 32 -19.22 -18.45 9.74
C PRO A 32 -17.78 -18.22 10.18
N ALA A 33 -17.26 -18.99 11.14
CA ALA A 33 -15.87 -18.89 11.57
C ALA A 33 -14.92 -19.45 10.50
N MET A 34 -15.27 -20.58 9.87
CA MET A 34 -14.51 -21.14 8.74
C MET A 34 -14.46 -20.16 7.56
N ARG A 35 -15.57 -19.51 7.22
CA ARG A 35 -15.60 -18.49 6.16
C ARG A 35 -14.68 -17.31 6.46
N ARG A 36 -14.62 -16.86 7.72
CA ARG A 36 -13.69 -15.80 8.15
C ARG A 36 -12.24 -16.21 7.95
N ILE A 37 -11.87 -17.43 8.36
CA ILE A 37 -10.50 -17.93 8.18
C ILE A 37 -10.12 -17.98 6.69
N VAL A 38 -11.03 -18.40 5.81
CA VAL A 38 -10.81 -18.37 4.36
C VAL A 38 -10.57 -16.94 3.87
N ILE A 39 -11.43 -16.00 4.26
CA ILE A 39 -11.32 -14.59 3.90
C ILE A 39 -10.00 -13.99 4.40
N ASP A 40 -9.59 -14.31 5.62
CA ASP A 40 -8.35 -13.80 6.22
C ASP A 40 -7.12 -14.35 5.48
N ALA A 41 -7.13 -15.63 5.09
CA ALA A 41 -6.04 -16.23 4.33
C ALA A 41 -5.93 -15.64 2.90
N ASP A 42 -7.06 -15.38 2.24
CA ASP A 42 -7.05 -14.72 0.93
C ASP A 42 -6.62 -13.25 1.05
N ARG A 43 -7.05 -12.54 2.10
CA ARG A 43 -6.61 -11.16 2.36
C ARG A 43 -5.10 -11.06 2.60
N ILE A 44 -4.54 -11.95 3.42
CA ILE A 44 -3.09 -11.98 3.66
C ILE A 44 -2.34 -12.20 2.35
N LEU A 45 -2.83 -13.07 1.45
CA LEU A 45 -2.22 -13.24 0.13
C LEU A 45 -2.22 -11.93 -0.67
N THR A 46 -3.35 -11.23 -0.73
CA THR A 46 -3.43 -9.93 -1.41
C THR A 46 -2.49 -8.90 -0.80
N ASP A 47 -2.38 -8.85 0.53
CA ASP A 47 -1.46 -7.93 1.22
C ASP A 47 0.01 -8.25 0.91
N ILE A 48 0.36 -9.54 0.72
CA ILE A 48 1.70 -9.97 0.30
C ILE A 48 1.99 -9.57 -1.15
N GLU A 49 1.02 -9.76 -2.07
CA GLU A 49 1.15 -9.34 -3.48
C GLU A 49 1.34 -7.82 -3.60
N LEU A 50 0.65 -7.06 -2.74
CA LEU A 50 0.85 -5.61 -2.64
C LEU A 50 2.26 -5.28 -2.13
N LEU A 51 2.71 -5.96 -1.07
CA LEU A 51 4.06 -5.76 -0.52
C LEU A 51 5.16 -6.09 -1.55
N ASP A 52 5.01 -7.14 -2.36
CA ASP A 52 5.96 -7.49 -3.42
C ASP A 52 6.04 -6.38 -4.49
N THR A 53 4.88 -5.81 -4.83
CA THR A 53 4.78 -4.66 -5.74
C THR A 53 5.49 -3.45 -5.14
N ASP A 54 5.18 -3.11 -3.89
CA ASP A 54 5.79 -1.98 -3.19
C ASP A 54 7.30 -2.16 -3.05
N VAL A 55 7.80 -3.35 -2.72
CA VAL A 55 9.24 -3.63 -2.61
C VAL A 55 9.93 -3.54 -3.98
N SER A 56 9.26 -3.97 -5.05
CA SER A 56 9.74 -3.81 -6.43
C SER A 56 9.76 -2.34 -6.87
N GLU A 57 8.81 -1.53 -6.42
CA GLU A 57 8.75 -0.08 -6.71
C GLU A 57 9.73 0.73 -5.85
N LEU A 58 9.87 0.35 -4.58
CA LEU A 58 10.74 0.97 -3.58
C LEU A 58 12.19 0.51 -3.67
N ASP A 59 12.51 -0.37 -4.62
CA ASP A 59 13.82 -0.98 -4.91
C ASP A 59 14.92 -0.21 -4.17
N LEU A 60 15.29 -0.73 -3.00
CA LEU A 60 16.02 -0.03 -1.94
C LEU A 60 17.43 0.42 -2.36
N ASP A 61 17.84 0.11 -3.59
CA ASP A 61 18.97 0.71 -4.30
C ASP A 61 18.72 2.19 -4.69
N ARG A 62 17.47 2.65 -4.78
CA ARG A 62 17.11 4.05 -5.03
C ARG A 62 17.03 4.90 -3.77
N ALA A 63 16.83 4.30 -2.59
CA ALA A 63 16.86 5.05 -1.34
C ALA A 63 18.28 5.57 -1.02
N ASP A 64 19.31 4.85 -1.48
CA ASP A 64 20.72 5.27 -1.38
C ASP A 64 21.24 5.95 -2.66
N ALA A 65 20.43 5.97 -3.73
CA ALA A 65 20.63 6.94 -4.80
C ALA A 65 20.34 8.32 -4.22
N GLN A 66 21.37 8.95 -3.67
CA GLN A 66 21.44 10.40 -3.53
C GLN A 66 20.80 10.98 -4.78
N TYR A 67 19.60 11.56 -4.63
CA TYR A 67 19.00 12.38 -5.66
C TYR A 67 19.99 13.53 -5.90
N SER A 68 20.92 13.29 -6.84
CA SER A 68 21.87 14.26 -7.38
C SER A 68 21.22 15.10 -8.46
N GLY A 69 19.91 14.89 -8.70
CA GLY A 69 19.08 15.79 -9.46
C GLY A 69 19.18 17.21 -8.89
N GLU A 70 19.21 18.18 -9.81
CA GLU A 70 19.18 19.60 -9.50
C GLU A 70 18.05 19.88 -8.49
N LYS A 71 18.43 20.31 -7.29
CA LYS A 71 17.47 20.69 -6.27
C LYS A 71 16.89 22.05 -6.64
N ILE A 72 15.58 22.10 -6.89
CA ILE A 72 14.88 23.36 -7.04
C ILE A 72 14.78 23.99 -5.64
N ALA A 73 15.50 25.11 -5.44
CA ALA A 73 15.41 25.86 -4.20
C ALA A 73 14.01 26.48 -4.09
N ILE A 74 13.27 26.12 -3.04
CA ILE A 74 12.00 26.77 -2.69
C ILE A 74 12.35 27.99 -1.84
N PRO A 75 12.00 29.22 -2.26
CA PRO A 75 12.27 30.42 -1.48
C PRO A 75 11.46 30.42 -0.18
N ASP A 76 12.07 30.82 0.94
CA ASP A 76 11.40 31.04 2.23
C ASP A 76 10.54 32.34 2.25
N THR A 77 10.24 32.91 1.08
CA THR A 77 9.42 34.13 0.99
C THR A 77 7.96 33.75 1.08
N ASP A 78 7.23 34.41 1.97
CA ASP A 78 5.78 34.25 2.07
C ASP A 78 5.12 34.47 0.70
N TYR A 79 4.13 33.63 0.38
CA TYR A 79 3.26 33.88 -0.77
C TYR A 79 2.49 35.18 -0.58
N ASP A 80 2.22 35.87 -1.69
CA ASP A 80 1.34 37.03 -1.67
C ASP A 80 -0.02 36.63 -1.06
N ARG A 81 -0.53 37.43 -0.15
CA ARG A 81 -1.84 37.18 0.47
C ARG A 81 -2.97 37.22 -0.54
N ASP A 82 -2.82 38.02 -1.60
CA ASP A 82 -3.78 38.08 -2.69
C ASP A 82 -3.87 36.77 -3.49
N PHE A 83 -2.83 35.92 -3.43
CA PHE A 83 -2.84 34.58 -4.03
C PHE A 83 -3.94 33.68 -3.44
N TRP A 84 -4.30 33.89 -2.18
CA TRP A 84 -5.25 33.07 -1.43
C TRP A 84 -6.66 33.67 -1.36
N ARG A 85 -6.88 34.86 -1.95
CA ARG A 85 -8.09 35.66 -1.71
C ARG A 85 -9.40 34.99 -2.13
N ASP A 86 -9.35 34.15 -3.15
CA ASP A 86 -10.51 33.46 -3.71
C ASP A 86 -10.55 31.96 -3.34
N VAL A 87 -9.68 31.55 -2.41
CA VAL A 87 -9.63 30.19 -1.86
C VAL A 87 -10.53 30.14 -0.63
N ASP A 88 -11.50 29.24 -0.63
CA ASP A 88 -12.34 28.95 0.52
C ASP A 88 -11.48 28.33 1.64
N ASP A 89 -11.75 28.66 2.90
CA ASP A 89 -11.08 28.06 4.09
C ASP A 89 -11.35 26.53 4.16
N GLU A 90 -12.40 26.07 3.47
CA GLU A 90 -12.74 24.66 3.30
C GLU A 90 -11.96 23.95 2.17
N GLY A 91 -11.13 24.67 1.40
CA GLY A 91 -10.28 24.08 0.34
C GLY A 91 -11.04 23.61 -0.91
N VAL A 92 -12.30 24.00 -1.07
CA VAL A 92 -13.15 23.65 -2.21
C VAL A 92 -13.21 24.83 -3.19
N GLY A 93 -12.27 24.86 -4.15
CA GLY A 93 -12.23 25.91 -5.16
C GLY A 93 -13.54 26.05 -5.94
N GLY A 94 -14.25 27.17 -5.73
CA GLY A 94 -15.29 27.67 -6.64
C GLY A 94 -16.63 27.98 -5.99
N HIS A 95 -16.91 29.26 -5.72
CA HIS A 95 -18.28 29.71 -5.57
C HIS A 95 -18.90 29.97 -6.95
N SER A 96 -19.91 29.17 -7.29
CA SER A 96 -20.76 29.35 -8.46
C SER A 96 -21.41 30.75 -8.42
N ARG A 97 -21.18 31.55 -9.46
CA ARG A 97 -21.85 32.85 -9.63
C ARG A 97 -23.30 32.60 -10.06
N TYR A 98 -24.25 32.91 -9.19
CA TYR A 98 -25.64 33.19 -9.53
C TYR A 98 -25.92 34.67 -9.35
#